data_AF-A0A0G4GVF8-F1
#
_entry.id   AF-A0A0G4GVF8-F1
#
_cell.length_a   1.000
_cell.length_b   1.000
_cell.length_c   1.000
_cell.angle_alpha   90.00
_cell.angle_beta   90.00
_cell.angle_gamma   90.00
#
_symmetry.space_group_name_H-M   'P 1'
#
loop_
_entity.id
_entity.type
_entity.pdbx_description
1 polymer ?
#
loop_
_entity_poly.entity_id
_entity_poly.type
_entity_poly.pdbx_seq_one_letter_code
_entity_poly.pdbx_strand_id
1 'polypeptide(L)'
;MEPPCINDSSLFSGPLTWHNLQSVVRSSFRTLYDAVKAQNEALRALERKMETKADQSTTEASVASLQTQLKGTASIDLVRTVDALAQQMGEMREAIDHKTAVGDVNRSLDEVLVEATRQCERLITERTDGLTSTVAALQAAQRDDRVAINALESRVAALEGQLRSTDGGQQPTQSSPPAPSSVQRDAMMASVRDLKEQVTSVGLALDGKASIGDLRRVASAVDRRATSEEVATLRRAVESRAAATDVAQLTKRVEGHMTESQVDSMVSQKVKTTVVKPFKSLQAVQEEVQSLREGVAAHEHKVGGRVGRAEERVDRLEQHVATVARQRREERERADSEVRELRDDVVAVGEAVKGVKGRVGEMDTAVQTQRTHIQRVSESVSLRLDDMERSLSSIPSLAHSAQSLQTNLEQLSHTVSSHHAFHTQQHDTIREQLQQTAHTSDLKAMAAEQSLINDALCAENSLGRWLWRSGRTESGLLTLSPGAPHHGSGESGGPPVALTCHEVEVVNTCPDNLLWQSGSTFVVARAPGLYEATCGVFGGDAAKVGLIVNDRKVVETSGRRTIDGGASASAVGGCTMIEYVVLPAQARVSVCVAERGGDRARRVGEGQTVTSCEGFLGLRKL
;
A
#
# COMPACT_ATOMS: atom_id res chain seq x y z
N MET A 1 -22.37 8.47 -55.23
CA MET A 1 -23.69 8.16 -54.67
C MET A 1 -23.56 8.27 -53.17
N GLU A 2 -23.97 9.41 -52.60
CA GLU A 2 -23.97 9.59 -51.15
C GLU A 2 -25.00 8.64 -50.53
N PRO A 3 -24.66 7.93 -49.44
CA PRO A 3 -25.62 7.10 -48.75
C PRO A 3 -26.68 7.99 -48.08
N PRO A 4 -27.96 7.59 -48.05
CA PRO A 4 -29.01 8.37 -47.42
C PRO A 4 -28.76 8.47 -45.91
N CYS A 5 -28.45 9.66 -45.43
CA CYS A 5 -28.35 9.96 -44.01
C CYS A 5 -29.73 9.75 -43.36
N ILE A 6 -29.87 8.70 -42.54
CA ILE A 6 -31.08 8.44 -41.74
C ILE A 6 -31.03 9.40 -40.54
N ASN A 7 -31.78 10.50 -40.63
CA ASN A 7 -32.01 11.44 -39.53
C ASN A 7 -32.97 10.82 -38.49
N ASP A 8 -32.46 9.94 -37.62
CA ASP A 8 -33.22 9.34 -36.51
C ASP A 8 -33.15 10.17 -35.20
N SER A 9 -33.21 11.50 -35.32
CA SER A 9 -33.32 12.43 -34.17
C SER A 9 -34.69 12.37 -33.48
N SER A 10 -35.62 11.53 -33.96
CA SER A 10 -36.99 11.43 -33.48
C SER A 10 -37.19 10.42 -32.33
N LEU A 11 -36.22 9.53 -32.08
CA LEU A 11 -36.36 8.51 -31.03
C LEU A 11 -36.17 9.02 -29.60
N PHE A 12 -35.60 10.21 -29.41
CA PHE A 12 -35.26 10.75 -28.09
C PHE A 12 -35.85 12.14 -27.76
N SER A 13 -36.65 12.73 -28.66
CA SER A 13 -37.18 14.10 -28.50
C SER A 13 -38.68 14.20 -28.17
N GLY A 14 -39.35 13.07 -27.86
CA GLY A 14 -40.76 13.03 -27.44
C GLY A 14 -40.97 12.83 -25.93
N PRO A 15 -42.15 13.20 -25.38
CA PRO A 15 -42.51 12.91 -23.98
C PRO A 15 -42.35 11.40 -23.71
N LEU A 16 -41.79 11.05 -22.54
CA LEU A 16 -41.46 9.69 -22.06
C LEU A 16 -42.63 8.70 -22.23
N THR A 17 -42.86 8.23 -23.45
CA THR A 17 -43.80 7.15 -23.74
C THR A 17 -43.04 5.84 -23.63
N TRP A 18 -43.53 4.96 -22.76
CA TRP A 18 -43.01 3.60 -22.62
C TRP A 18 -43.06 2.88 -23.96
N HIS A 19 -41.93 2.81 -24.67
CA HIS A 19 -41.83 2.01 -25.88
C HIS A 19 -41.76 0.54 -25.49
N ASN A 20 -42.50 -0.28 -26.21
CA ASN A 20 -42.45 -1.72 -26.03
C ASN A 20 -41.01 -2.20 -26.28
N LEU A 21 -40.38 -2.79 -25.25
CA LEU A 21 -39.00 -3.28 -25.28
C LEU A 21 -38.73 -4.18 -26.49
N GLN A 22 -39.72 -4.98 -26.92
CA GLN A 22 -39.60 -5.83 -28.10
C GLN A 22 -39.41 -5.05 -29.40
N SER A 23 -40.00 -3.85 -29.51
CA SER A 23 -39.85 -2.97 -30.67
C SER A 23 -38.45 -2.38 -30.73
N VAL A 24 -37.92 -1.93 -29.58
CA VAL A 24 -36.56 -1.40 -29.48
C VAL A 24 -35.55 -2.49 -29.83
N VAL A 25 -35.67 -3.67 -29.23
CA VAL A 25 -34.80 -4.82 -29.53
C VAL A 25 -34.86 -5.21 -31.00
N ARG A 26 -36.06 -5.31 -31.60
CA ARG A 26 -36.20 -5.62 -33.04
C ARG A 26 -35.57 -4.55 -33.94
N SER A 27 -35.70 -3.27 -33.57
CA SER A 27 -35.08 -2.17 -34.30
C SER A 27 -33.56 -2.28 -34.24
N SER A 28 -32.99 -2.47 -33.05
CA SER A 28 -31.54 -2.60 -32.87
C SER A 28 -30.96 -3.80 -33.64
N PHE A 29 -31.62 -4.95 -33.61
CA PHE A 29 -31.18 -6.13 -34.40
C PHE A 29 -31.28 -5.90 -35.90
N ARG A 30 -32.28 -5.14 -36.36
CA ARG A 30 -32.42 -4.80 -37.78
C ARG A 30 -31.32 -3.85 -38.24
N THR A 31 -31.04 -2.81 -37.46
CA THR A 31 -29.92 -1.88 -37.74
C THR A 31 -28.58 -2.62 -37.77
N LEU A 32 -28.35 -3.55 -36.83
CA LEU A 32 -27.14 -4.37 -36.82
C LEU A 32 -27.06 -5.28 -38.07
N TYR A 33 -28.16 -5.94 -38.44
CA TYR A 33 -28.22 -6.78 -39.64
C TYR A 33 -27.91 -5.99 -40.91
N ASP A 34 -28.50 -4.79 -41.06
CA ASP A 34 -28.29 -3.93 -42.22
C ASP A 34 -26.83 -3.44 -42.29
N ALA A 35 -26.21 -3.12 -41.16
CA ALA A 35 -24.79 -2.75 -41.10
C ALA A 35 -23.85 -3.90 -41.51
N VAL A 36 -24.09 -5.12 -41.00
CA VAL A 36 -23.30 -6.31 -41.37
C VAL A 36 -23.48 -6.64 -42.85
N LYS A 37 -24.69 -6.49 -43.39
CA LYS A 37 -24.96 -6.69 -44.82
C LYS A 37 -24.19 -5.69 -45.69
N ALA A 38 -24.19 -4.41 -45.33
CA ALA A 38 -23.44 -3.38 -46.04
C ALA A 38 -21.92 -3.65 -46.02
N GLN A 39 -21.38 -4.09 -44.88
CA GLN A 39 -19.97 -4.49 -44.78
C GLN A 39 -19.64 -5.67 -45.70
N ASN A 40 -20.50 -6.70 -45.76
CA ASN A 40 -20.29 -7.88 -46.61
C ASN A 40 -20.35 -7.52 -48.11
N GLU A 41 -21.23 -6.60 -48.51
CA GLU A 41 -21.30 -6.09 -49.87
C GLU A 41 -20.04 -5.30 -50.26
N ALA A 42 -19.49 -4.49 -49.34
CA ALA A 42 -18.22 -3.79 -49.55
C ALA A 42 -17.03 -4.75 -49.69
N LEU A 43 -17.00 -5.82 -48.89
CA LEU A 43 -15.96 -6.86 -48.93
C LEU A 43 -15.98 -7.61 -50.27
N ARG A 44 -17.17 -8.00 -50.74
CA ARG A 44 -17.36 -8.60 -52.09
C ARG A 44 -17.02 -7.66 -53.24
N ALA A 45 -17.15 -6.35 -53.05
CA ALA A 45 -16.73 -5.36 -54.05
C ALA A 45 -15.20 -5.23 -54.10
N LEU A 46 -14.53 -5.34 -52.95
CA LEU A 46 -13.08 -5.41 -52.83
C LEU A 46 -12.50 -6.68 -53.45
N GLU A 47 -13.11 -7.84 -53.19
CA GLU A 47 -12.73 -9.13 -53.79
C GLU A 47 -12.80 -9.06 -55.33
N ARG A 48 -13.92 -8.55 -55.89
CA ARG A 48 -14.06 -8.36 -57.34
C ARG A 48 -13.01 -7.40 -57.92
N LYS A 49 -12.64 -6.34 -57.20
CA LYS A 49 -11.57 -5.41 -57.63
C LYS A 49 -10.19 -6.07 -57.61
N MET A 50 -9.91 -6.95 -56.64
CA MET A 50 -8.65 -7.72 -56.61
C MET A 50 -8.57 -8.71 -57.78
N GLU A 51 -9.67 -9.40 -58.08
CA GLU A 51 -9.71 -10.40 -59.15
C GLU A 51 -9.54 -9.77 -60.55
N THR A 52 -10.06 -8.57 -60.77
CA THR A 52 -9.83 -7.80 -62.02
C THR A 52 -8.44 -7.17 -62.14
N LYS A 53 -7.66 -7.09 -61.05
CA LYS A 53 -6.26 -6.62 -61.09
C LYS A 53 -5.24 -7.76 -61.20
N ALA A 54 -5.70 -9.00 -61.18
CA ALA A 54 -4.90 -10.19 -61.36
C ALA A 54 -4.97 -10.71 -62.80
N ASP A 55 -4.81 -9.84 -63.80
CA ASP A 55 -4.56 -10.30 -65.17
C ASP A 55 -3.18 -10.96 -65.20
N GLN A 56 -3.20 -12.29 -65.27
CA GLN A 56 -2.04 -13.18 -65.12
C GLN A 56 -0.89 -12.83 -66.10
N SER A 57 -1.21 -12.22 -67.25
CA SER A 57 -0.22 -11.75 -68.22
C SER A 57 0.55 -10.51 -67.78
N THR A 58 -0.04 -9.64 -66.94
CA THR A 58 0.66 -8.48 -66.37
C THR A 58 1.55 -8.87 -65.20
N THR A 59 1.17 -9.91 -64.43
CA THR A 59 2.01 -10.47 -63.37
C THR A 59 3.21 -11.25 -63.91
N GLU A 60 3.07 -11.99 -65.01
CA GLU A 60 4.21 -12.69 -65.63
C GLU A 60 5.21 -11.73 -66.29
N ALA A 61 4.71 -10.67 -66.94
CA ALA A 61 5.56 -9.62 -67.51
C ALA A 61 6.28 -8.80 -66.43
N SER A 62 5.63 -8.54 -65.29
CA SER A 62 6.25 -7.85 -64.16
C SER A 62 7.19 -8.75 -63.36
N VAL A 63 6.96 -10.07 -63.26
CA VAL A 63 7.92 -11.02 -62.65
C VAL A 63 9.18 -11.17 -63.52
N ALA A 64 9.05 -11.21 -64.85
CA ALA A 64 10.20 -11.20 -65.76
C ALA A 64 10.98 -9.86 -65.69
N SER A 65 10.27 -8.74 -65.58
CA SER A 65 10.87 -7.42 -65.37
C SER A 65 11.56 -7.32 -64.00
N LEU A 66 10.94 -7.84 -62.93
CA LEU A 66 11.48 -7.88 -61.57
C LEU A 66 12.69 -8.82 -61.45
N GLN A 67 12.73 -9.96 -62.15
CA GLN A 67 13.93 -10.82 -62.22
C GLN A 67 15.11 -10.13 -62.91
N THR A 68 14.83 -9.22 -63.84
CA THR A 68 15.84 -8.43 -64.55
C THR A 68 16.28 -7.22 -63.71
N GLN A 69 15.34 -6.59 -62.99
CA GLN A 69 15.63 -5.57 -61.97
C GLN A 69 16.44 -6.13 -60.79
N LEU A 70 16.11 -7.31 -60.26
CA LEU A 70 16.78 -7.90 -59.09
C LEU A 70 18.27 -8.20 -59.34
N LYS A 71 18.66 -8.48 -60.59
CA LYS A 71 20.08 -8.66 -60.97
C LYS A 71 20.86 -7.34 -61.08
N GLY A 72 20.16 -6.22 -61.30
CA GLY A 72 20.76 -4.88 -61.38
C GLY A 72 20.69 -4.08 -60.07
N THR A 73 19.59 -4.20 -59.33
CA THR A 73 19.39 -3.50 -58.04
C THR A 73 20.15 -4.13 -56.90
N ALA A 74 20.41 -5.45 -56.92
CA ALA A 74 21.23 -6.11 -55.90
C ALA A 74 22.66 -5.54 -55.78
N SER A 75 23.20 -4.88 -56.82
CA SER A 75 24.52 -4.24 -56.76
C SER A 75 24.49 -2.80 -56.24
N ILE A 76 23.35 -2.09 -56.35
CA ILE A 76 23.20 -0.68 -55.96
C ILE A 76 22.55 -0.59 -54.57
N ASP A 77 21.58 -1.46 -54.28
CA ASP A 77 20.98 -1.59 -52.96
C ASP A 77 21.96 -2.18 -51.95
N LEU A 78 22.93 -3.01 -52.37
CA LEU A 78 24.00 -3.45 -51.46
C LEU A 78 24.90 -2.28 -51.04
N VAL A 79 25.23 -1.36 -51.94
CA VAL A 79 26.03 -0.17 -51.61
C VAL A 79 25.22 0.78 -50.72
N ARG A 80 23.94 1.02 -51.03
CA ARG A 80 23.06 1.87 -50.20
C ARG A 80 22.73 1.26 -48.84
N THR A 81 22.59 -0.06 -48.74
CA THR A 81 22.38 -0.74 -47.46
C THR A 81 23.65 -0.78 -46.63
N VAL A 82 24.84 -0.87 -47.25
CA VAL A 82 26.12 -0.71 -46.55
C VAL A 82 26.31 0.72 -46.03
N ASP A 83 25.95 1.75 -46.81
CA ASP A 83 25.99 3.14 -46.35
C ASP A 83 24.95 3.40 -45.24
N ALA A 84 23.73 2.85 -45.37
CA ALA A 84 22.70 2.94 -44.34
C ALA A 84 23.07 2.15 -43.06
N LEU A 85 23.75 1.00 -43.19
CA LEU A 85 24.28 0.26 -42.04
C LEU A 85 25.44 1.01 -41.39
N ALA A 86 26.31 1.66 -42.16
CA ALA A 86 27.37 2.50 -41.63
C ALA A 86 26.79 3.70 -40.86
N GLN A 87 25.71 4.30 -41.37
CA GLN A 87 24.98 5.38 -40.70
C GLN A 87 24.27 4.89 -39.43
N GLN A 88 23.57 3.74 -39.48
CA GLN A 88 22.97 3.11 -38.30
C GLN A 88 24.01 2.68 -37.27
N MET A 89 25.18 2.20 -37.68
CA MET A 89 26.27 1.89 -36.75
C MET A 89 26.86 3.15 -36.13
N GLY A 90 26.88 4.27 -36.86
CA GLY A 90 27.25 5.59 -36.32
C GLY A 90 26.25 6.07 -35.25
N GLU A 91 24.96 6.02 -35.57
CA GLU A 91 23.86 6.36 -34.64
C GLU A 91 23.82 5.40 -33.44
N MET A 92 24.06 4.10 -33.65
CA MET A 92 24.15 3.12 -32.58
C MET A 92 25.40 3.33 -31.72
N ARG A 93 26.50 3.84 -32.28
CA ARG A 93 27.69 4.21 -31.51
C ARG A 93 27.45 5.46 -30.69
N GLU A 94 26.78 6.47 -31.23
CA GLU A 94 26.28 7.63 -30.45
C GLU A 94 25.27 7.22 -29.38
N ALA A 95 24.39 6.26 -29.66
CA ALA A 95 23.44 5.72 -28.70
C ALA A 95 24.12 4.86 -27.64
N ILE A 96 25.19 4.14 -27.96
CA ILE A 96 26.06 3.43 -27.01
C ILE A 96 26.84 4.44 -26.15
N ASP A 97 27.30 5.55 -26.73
CA ASP A 97 27.93 6.67 -26.00
C ASP A 97 26.91 7.48 -25.16
N HIS A 98 25.60 7.40 -25.48
CA HIS A 98 24.52 7.83 -24.58
C HIS A 98 24.17 6.75 -23.53
N LYS A 99 24.41 5.46 -23.83
CA LYS A 99 24.20 4.35 -22.90
C LYS A 99 25.36 4.18 -21.92
N THR A 100 26.55 4.71 -22.21
CA THR A 100 27.59 4.92 -21.19
C THR A 100 27.16 5.98 -20.17
N ALA A 101 26.26 6.91 -20.52
CA ALA A 101 25.58 7.77 -19.55
C ALA A 101 24.55 7.02 -18.68
N VAL A 102 24.00 5.87 -19.13
CA VAL A 102 23.26 4.95 -18.24
C VAL A 102 24.20 4.29 -17.23
N GLY A 103 25.47 4.11 -17.59
CA GLY A 103 26.52 3.74 -16.64
C GLY A 103 26.78 4.82 -15.58
N ASP A 104 26.65 6.10 -15.95
CA ASP A 104 26.73 7.23 -15.01
C ASP A 104 25.45 7.34 -14.16
N VAL A 105 24.28 7.01 -14.70
CA VAL A 105 23.02 6.90 -13.94
C VAL A 105 23.08 5.73 -12.96
N ASN A 106 23.60 4.57 -13.36
CA ASN A 106 23.78 3.43 -12.44
C ASN A 106 24.84 3.73 -11.36
N ARG A 107 25.93 4.42 -11.70
CA ARG A 107 26.89 4.92 -10.69
C ARG A 107 26.24 5.93 -9.74
N SER A 108 25.39 6.83 -10.25
CA SER A 108 24.64 7.78 -9.43
C SER A 108 23.61 7.06 -8.54
N LEU A 109 22.95 6.01 -9.03
CA LEU A 109 22.02 5.19 -8.25
C LEU A 109 22.75 4.41 -7.15
N ASP A 110 23.92 3.84 -7.46
CA ASP A 110 24.78 3.17 -6.48
C ASP A 110 25.28 4.16 -5.41
N GLU A 111 25.67 5.38 -5.78
CA GLU A 111 26.04 6.44 -4.84
C GLU A 111 24.86 6.83 -3.94
N VAL A 112 23.64 6.95 -4.49
CA VAL A 112 22.43 7.23 -3.72
C VAL A 112 22.09 6.07 -2.77
N LEU A 113 22.23 4.82 -3.21
CA LEU A 113 22.01 3.64 -2.36
C LEU A 113 23.04 3.53 -1.24
N VAL A 114 24.31 3.85 -1.52
CA VAL A 114 25.38 3.89 -0.51
C VAL A 114 25.11 5.00 0.51
N GLU A 115 24.67 6.18 0.08
CA GLU A 115 24.35 7.27 1.01
C GLU A 115 23.09 6.99 1.83
N ALA A 116 22.06 6.40 1.22
CA ALA A 116 20.86 5.94 1.94
C ALA A 116 21.20 4.87 2.98
N THR A 117 22.09 3.93 2.64
CA THR A 117 22.59 2.91 3.57
C THR A 117 23.36 3.56 4.72
N ARG A 118 24.24 4.52 4.44
CA ARG A 118 24.95 5.32 5.47
C ARG A 118 24.01 6.12 6.37
N GLN A 119 22.93 6.66 5.82
CA GLN A 119 21.94 7.42 6.60
C GLN A 119 21.17 6.48 7.54
N CYS A 120 20.78 5.30 7.07
CA CYS A 120 20.19 4.26 7.91
C CYS A 120 21.15 3.80 9.02
N GLU A 121 22.42 3.57 8.71
CA GLU A 121 23.43 3.21 9.71
C GLU A 121 23.60 4.31 10.77
N ARG A 122 23.65 5.60 10.36
CA ARG A 122 23.70 6.74 11.28
C ARG A 122 22.49 6.77 12.23
N LEU A 123 21.28 6.60 11.70
CA LEU A 123 20.06 6.58 12.52
C LEU A 123 20.03 5.39 13.48
N ILE A 124 20.54 4.22 13.06
CA ILE A 124 20.67 3.05 13.93
C ILE A 124 21.68 3.34 15.04
N THR A 125 22.85 3.91 14.73
CA THR A 125 23.85 4.26 15.75
C THR A 125 23.33 5.31 16.73
N GLU A 126 22.70 6.39 16.25
CA GLU A 126 22.13 7.44 17.11
C GLU A 126 21.07 6.87 18.06
N ARG A 127 20.21 5.97 17.56
CA ARG A 127 19.18 5.34 18.38
C ARG A 127 19.75 4.33 19.37
N THR A 128 20.81 3.61 18.99
CA THR A 128 21.52 2.67 19.86
C THR A 128 22.28 3.40 20.96
N ASP A 129 22.92 4.53 20.65
CA ASP A 129 23.59 5.40 21.62
C ASP A 129 22.57 6.05 22.57
N GLY A 130 21.42 6.48 22.05
CA GLY A 130 20.30 6.97 22.85
C GLY A 130 19.78 5.91 23.83
N LEU A 131 19.56 4.68 23.37
CA LEU A 131 19.18 3.56 24.24
C LEU A 131 20.25 3.25 25.28
N THR A 132 21.52 3.21 24.88
CA THR A 132 22.67 2.97 25.78
C THR A 132 22.75 4.03 26.88
N SER A 133 22.52 5.30 26.53
CA SER A 133 22.44 6.42 27.49
C SER A 133 21.28 6.25 28.46
N THR A 134 20.08 5.88 27.99
CA THR A 134 18.94 5.63 28.88
C THR A 134 19.18 4.46 29.83
N VAL A 135 19.82 3.38 29.35
CA VAL A 135 20.20 2.23 30.18
C VAL A 135 21.23 2.65 31.23
N ALA A 136 22.22 3.47 30.86
CA ALA A 136 23.22 3.99 31.80
C ALA A 136 22.57 4.89 32.88
N ALA A 137 21.62 5.75 32.51
CA ALA A 137 20.87 6.58 33.43
C ALA A 137 20.01 5.76 34.40
N LEU A 138 19.33 4.72 33.91
CA LEU A 138 18.56 3.80 34.75
C LEU A 138 19.47 3.01 35.71
N GLN A 139 20.66 2.60 35.27
CA GLN A 139 21.65 1.96 36.14
C GLN A 139 22.21 2.91 37.20
N ALA A 140 22.39 4.19 36.88
CA ALA A 140 22.80 5.20 37.86
C ALA A 140 21.72 5.41 38.92
N ALA A 141 20.47 5.64 38.50
CA ALA A 141 19.33 5.76 39.42
C ALA A 141 19.17 4.53 40.33
N GLN A 142 19.39 3.32 39.79
CA GLN A 142 19.35 2.10 40.58
C GLN A 142 20.49 2.00 41.62
N ARG A 143 21.68 2.54 41.31
CA ARG A 143 22.77 2.60 42.30
C ARG A 143 22.41 3.56 43.43
N ASP A 144 21.81 4.70 43.10
CA ASP A 144 21.37 5.69 44.10
C ASP A 144 20.29 5.10 45.01
N ASP A 145 19.31 4.39 44.45
CA ASP A 145 18.28 3.66 45.21
C ASP A 145 18.90 2.62 46.16
N ARG A 146 19.92 1.88 45.72
CA ARG A 146 20.65 0.91 46.57
C ARG A 146 21.43 1.59 47.69
N VAL A 147 22.06 2.73 47.43
CA VAL A 147 22.75 3.52 48.46
C VAL A 147 21.75 4.02 49.51
N ALA A 148 20.57 4.48 49.07
CA ALA A 148 19.51 4.91 49.97
C ALA A 148 19.00 3.76 50.85
N ILE A 149 18.81 2.56 50.29
CA ILE A 149 18.45 1.37 51.08
C ILE A 149 19.51 1.05 52.12
N ASN A 150 20.79 0.96 51.74
CA ASN A 150 21.86 0.64 52.68
C ASN A 150 21.96 1.68 53.81
N ALA A 151 21.70 2.95 53.51
CA ALA A 151 21.65 4.01 54.51
C ALA A 151 20.46 3.85 55.48
N LEU A 152 19.28 3.46 54.98
CA LEU A 152 18.12 3.16 55.81
C LEU A 152 18.34 1.92 56.67
N GLU A 153 18.90 0.84 56.11
CA GLU A 153 19.26 -0.37 56.85
C GLU A 153 20.27 -0.07 57.96
N SER A 154 21.28 0.77 57.69
CA SER A 154 22.25 1.22 58.70
C SER A 154 21.59 2.02 59.83
N ARG A 155 20.61 2.87 59.50
CA ARG A 155 19.82 3.61 60.52
C ARG A 155 18.96 2.68 61.36
N VAL A 156 18.31 1.69 60.73
CA VAL A 156 17.54 0.66 61.45
C VAL A 156 18.45 -0.11 62.40
N ALA A 157 19.62 -0.57 61.92
CA ALA A 157 20.59 -1.28 62.76
C ALA A 157 21.11 -0.43 63.93
N ALA A 158 21.36 0.87 63.72
CA ALA A 158 21.78 1.78 64.79
C ALA A 158 20.68 1.97 65.85
N LEU A 159 19.42 2.14 65.44
CA LEU A 159 18.28 2.26 66.35
C LEU A 159 18.03 0.96 67.12
N GLU A 160 18.12 -0.19 66.45
CA GLU A 160 18.03 -1.50 67.11
C GLU A 160 19.18 -1.72 68.11
N GLY A 161 20.39 -1.27 67.79
CA GLY A 161 21.54 -1.30 68.70
C GLY A 161 21.35 -0.44 69.95
N GLN A 162 20.83 0.78 69.79
CA GLN A 162 20.47 1.66 70.90
C GLN A 162 19.34 1.07 71.76
N LEU A 163 18.37 0.40 71.13
CA LEU A 163 17.28 -0.24 71.86
C LEU A 163 17.80 -1.41 72.70
N ARG A 164 18.70 -2.25 72.16
CA ARG A 164 19.33 -3.35 72.89
C ARG A 164 20.22 -2.86 74.04
N SER A 165 20.94 -1.75 73.89
CA SER A 165 21.73 -1.18 74.99
C SER A 165 20.88 -0.58 76.11
N THR A 166 19.61 -0.20 75.83
CA THR A 166 18.64 0.18 76.87
C THR A 166 17.89 -1.00 77.52
N ASP A 167 18.02 -2.21 76.98
CA ASP A 167 17.40 -3.46 77.49
C ASP A 167 18.39 -4.34 78.26
N GLY A 168 19.69 -4.09 78.07
CA GLY A 168 20.77 -4.61 78.92
C GLY A 168 20.65 -4.03 80.33
N GLY A 169 19.96 -4.74 81.20
CA GLY A 169 19.80 -4.40 82.60
C GLY A 169 21.13 -4.10 83.29
N GLN A 170 21.11 -2.99 84.04
CA GLN A 170 22.08 -2.70 85.08
C GLN A 170 22.18 -3.89 86.04
N GLN A 171 23.40 -4.44 86.15
CA GLN A 171 23.95 -4.66 87.47
C GLN A 171 24.16 -3.28 88.13
N PRO A 172 23.83 -3.13 89.42
CA PRO A 172 23.74 -1.82 90.05
C PRO A 172 25.12 -1.35 90.50
N THR A 173 25.67 -0.32 89.87
CA THR A 173 26.67 0.55 90.50
C THR A 173 26.30 2.01 90.27
N GLN A 174 26.46 2.77 91.35
CA GLN A 174 25.81 4.04 91.63
C GLN A 174 26.24 5.18 90.68
N SER A 175 25.29 6.11 90.49
CA SER A 175 25.41 7.47 89.96
C SER A 175 25.62 7.63 88.43
N SER A 176 24.52 7.71 87.67
CA SER A 176 24.28 8.63 86.52
C SER A 176 22.86 8.41 85.90
N PRO A 177 22.43 9.16 84.87
CA PRO A 177 21.24 10.03 84.76
C PRO A 177 19.90 9.27 84.54
N PRO A 178 18.73 9.96 84.57
CA PRO A 178 17.42 9.31 84.54
C PRO A 178 17.20 8.46 83.28
N ALA A 179 16.78 7.21 83.51
CA ALA A 179 16.42 6.26 82.48
C ALA A 179 15.32 6.85 81.55
N PRO A 180 15.41 6.62 80.23
CA PRO A 180 14.41 7.10 79.28
C PRO A 180 13.04 6.53 79.65
N SER A 181 12.06 7.42 79.77
CA SER A 181 10.68 7.07 80.12
C SER A 181 10.10 6.04 79.12
N SER A 182 9.16 5.19 79.56
CA SER A 182 8.51 4.18 78.71
C SER A 182 7.94 4.78 77.41
N VAL A 183 7.48 6.04 77.48
CA VAL A 183 6.98 6.82 76.34
C VAL A 183 8.05 7.02 75.25
N GLN A 184 9.30 7.23 75.64
CA GLN A 184 10.41 7.43 74.71
C GLN A 184 10.83 6.11 74.04
N ARG A 185 10.67 4.97 74.75
CA ARG A 185 10.91 3.63 74.23
C ARG A 185 9.85 3.24 73.19
N ASP A 186 8.59 3.54 73.47
CA ASP A 186 7.46 3.25 72.56
C ASP A 186 7.53 4.10 71.29
N ALA A 187 7.89 5.38 71.41
CA ALA A 187 8.11 6.25 70.26
C ALA A 187 9.28 5.76 69.36
N MET A 188 10.36 5.26 69.97
CA MET A 188 11.49 4.71 69.25
C MET A 188 11.16 3.38 68.55
N MET A 189 10.35 2.53 69.18
CA MET A 189 9.83 1.30 68.58
C MET A 189 8.85 1.55 67.42
N ALA A 190 8.02 2.58 67.52
CA ALA A 190 7.15 3.02 66.43
C ALA A 190 7.98 3.50 65.23
N SER A 191 9.04 4.28 65.48
CA SER A 191 9.94 4.76 64.43
C SER A 191 10.74 3.62 63.76
N VAL A 192 11.20 2.62 64.51
CA VAL A 192 11.84 1.41 63.95
C VAL A 192 10.87 0.60 63.09
N ARG A 193 9.60 0.51 63.49
CA ARG A 193 8.56 -0.20 62.72
C ARG A 193 8.27 0.50 61.40
N ASP A 194 8.06 1.82 61.43
CA ASP A 194 7.79 2.64 60.25
C ASP A 194 8.98 2.62 59.26
N LEU A 195 10.21 2.72 59.76
CA LEU A 195 11.40 2.56 58.93
C LEU A 195 11.54 1.16 58.32
N LYS A 196 11.22 0.09 59.07
CA LYS A 196 11.22 -1.28 58.51
C LYS A 196 10.17 -1.44 57.41
N GLU A 197 9.00 -0.86 57.61
CA GLU A 197 7.90 -0.91 56.64
C GLU A 197 8.28 -0.16 55.34
N GLN A 198 8.91 1.01 55.47
CA GLN A 198 9.49 1.73 54.34
C GLN A 198 10.60 0.93 53.62
N VAL A 199 11.51 0.28 54.35
CA VAL A 199 12.56 -0.57 53.75
C VAL A 199 11.95 -1.76 53.01
N THR A 200 10.93 -2.43 53.57
CA THR A 200 10.22 -3.52 52.89
C THR A 200 9.43 -3.04 51.67
N SER A 201 8.79 -1.87 51.74
CA SER A 201 8.05 -1.30 50.61
C SER A 201 8.98 -0.95 49.46
N VAL A 202 10.13 -0.33 49.75
CA VAL A 202 11.15 -0.02 48.74
C VAL A 202 11.82 -1.29 48.20
N GLY A 203 12.06 -2.29 49.05
CA GLY A 203 12.57 -3.60 48.64
C GLY A 203 11.64 -4.34 47.68
N LEU A 204 10.34 -4.40 47.98
CA LEU A 204 9.32 -5.00 47.10
C LEU A 204 9.16 -4.22 45.78
N ALA A 205 9.27 -2.90 45.82
CA ALA A 205 9.25 -2.07 44.60
C ALA A 205 10.49 -2.26 43.70
N LEU A 206 11.61 -2.72 44.27
CA LEU A 206 12.84 -3.06 43.54
C LEU A 206 12.82 -4.49 43.02
N ASP A 207 12.30 -5.45 43.79
CA ASP A 207 12.15 -6.85 43.34
C ASP A 207 11.06 -7.01 42.27
N GLY A 208 10.06 -6.12 42.25
CA GLY A 208 9.06 -6.03 41.17
C GLY A 208 9.58 -5.42 39.86
N LYS A 209 10.79 -4.85 39.83
CA LYS A 209 11.46 -4.41 38.59
C LYS A 209 12.36 -5.55 38.11
N ALA A 210 12.08 -6.09 36.92
CA ALA A 210 12.76 -7.24 36.32
C ALA A 210 14.25 -7.36 36.68
N SER A 211 14.65 -8.55 37.16
CA SER A 211 15.99 -8.76 37.71
C SER A 211 17.08 -8.32 36.71
N ILE A 212 18.15 -7.68 37.21
CA ILE A 212 19.32 -7.27 36.41
C ILE A 212 19.86 -8.43 35.55
N GLY A 213 19.69 -9.68 36.01
CA GLY A 213 20.10 -10.86 35.26
C GLY A 213 19.30 -11.06 33.97
N ASP A 214 18.01 -10.75 33.99
CA ASP A 214 17.12 -10.91 32.84
C ASP A 214 17.30 -9.76 31.85
N LEU A 215 17.45 -8.52 32.35
CA LEU A 215 17.79 -7.37 31.52
C LEU A 215 19.18 -7.52 30.87
N ARG A 216 20.18 -8.07 31.57
CA ARG A 216 21.50 -8.40 30.97
C ARG A 216 21.42 -9.52 29.95
N ARG A 217 20.58 -10.54 30.16
CA ARG A 217 20.38 -11.62 29.18
C ARG A 217 19.69 -11.10 27.93
N VAL A 218 18.66 -10.26 28.07
CA VAL A 218 17.98 -9.60 26.96
C VAL A 218 18.93 -8.66 26.20
N ALA A 219 19.72 -7.84 26.91
CA ALA A 219 20.73 -6.98 26.28
C ALA A 219 21.80 -7.80 25.53
N SER A 220 22.30 -8.90 26.11
CA SER A 220 23.28 -9.77 25.46
C SER A 220 22.72 -10.56 24.28
N ALA A 221 21.40 -10.84 24.25
CA ALA A 221 20.72 -11.49 23.14
C ALA A 221 20.46 -10.51 21.98
N VAL A 222 20.20 -9.23 22.31
CA VAL A 222 20.11 -8.13 21.33
C VAL A 222 21.47 -7.84 20.69
N ASP A 223 22.57 -7.83 21.47
CA ASP A 223 23.93 -7.64 20.94
C ASP A 223 24.42 -8.79 20.05
N ARG A 224 23.88 -10.01 20.21
CA ARG A 224 24.30 -11.20 19.45
C ARG A 224 23.49 -11.48 18.17
N ARG A 225 22.58 -10.60 17.74
CA ARG A 225 21.65 -10.85 16.61
C ARG A 225 20.89 -12.19 16.77
N ALA A 226 20.42 -12.50 17.98
CA ALA A 226 19.62 -13.71 18.21
C ALA A 226 18.33 -13.70 17.36
N THR A 227 17.94 -14.85 16.82
CA THR A 227 16.72 -14.98 16.01
C THR A 227 15.49 -14.76 16.89
N SER A 228 14.40 -14.28 16.28
CA SER A 228 13.13 -13.94 16.95
C SER A 228 12.57 -15.03 17.87
N GLU A 229 12.97 -16.28 17.65
CA GLU A 229 12.49 -17.46 18.37
C GLU A 229 13.20 -17.67 19.72
N GLU A 230 14.49 -17.30 19.81
CA GLU A 230 15.28 -17.35 21.05
C GLU A 230 14.85 -16.24 22.03
N VAL A 231 14.49 -15.07 21.50
CA VAL A 231 13.94 -13.96 22.29
C VAL A 231 12.55 -14.32 22.84
N ALA A 232 11.74 -15.06 22.06
CA ALA A 232 10.41 -15.49 22.49
C ALA A 232 10.46 -16.59 23.57
N THR A 233 11.42 -17.52 23.50
CA THR A 233 11.61 -18.55 24.53
C THR A 233 12.13 -17.96 25.84
N LEU A 234 13.06 -16.99 25.79
CA LEU A 234 13.53 -16.27 26.98
C LEU A 234 12.40 -15.44 27.63
N ARG A 235 11.54 -14.82 26.82
CA ARG A 235 10.37 -14.07 27.33
C ARG A 235 9.39 -14.95 28.10
N ARG A 236 9.05 -16.13 27.57
CA ARG A 236 8.19 -17.11 28.29
C ARG A 236 8.81 -17.61 29.59
N ALA A 237 10.13 -17.74 29.65
CA ALA A 237 10.83 -18.16 30.87
C ALA A 237 10.85 -17.07 31.95
N VAL A 238 10.85 -15.79 31.57
CA VAL A 238 10.72 -14.65 32.50
C VAL A 238 9.28 -14.54 33.01
N GLU A 239 8.29 -14.68 32.11
CA GLU A 239 6.86 -14.62 32.46
C GLU A 239 6.42 -15.80 33.36
N SER A 240 6.91 -17.02 33.12
CA SER A 240 6.55 -18.17 33.98
C SER A 240 7.17 -18.12 35.38
N ARG A 241 8.29 -17.40 35.52
CA ARG A 241 8.97 -17.25 36.82
C ARG A 241 8.35 -16.14 37.67
N ALA A 242 7.83 -15.08 37.04
CA ALA A 242 7.03 -14.05 37.71
C ALA A 242 5.72 -14.61 38.29
N ALA A 243 5.11 -15.61 37.64
CA ALA A 243 3.89 -16.25 38.13
C ALA A 243 4.11 -17.27 39.27
N ALA A 244 5.33 -17.79 39.44
CA ALA A 244 5.60 -18.91 40.35
C ALA A 244 6.02 -18.51 41.78
N THR A 245 6.54 -17.30 41.98
CA THR A 245 7.09 -16.88 43.29
C THR A 245 6.05 -16.35 44.28
N ASP A 246 4.89 -15.86 43.82
CA ASP A 246 3.96 -15.15 44.71
C ASP A 246 2.84 -16.03 45.27
N VAL A 247 2.52 -17.16 44.64
CA VAL A 247 1.40 -18.04 45.07
C VAL A 247 1.83 -19.09 46.11
N ALA A 248 3.10 -19.52 46.10
CA ALA A 248 3.59 -20.57 46.98
C ALA A 248 3.99 -20.09 48.39
N GLN A 249 4.37 -18.81 48.56
CA GLN A 249 4.77 -18.26 49.87
C GLN A 249 3.58 -17.69 50.67
N LEU A 250 2.51 -17.23 50.00
CA LEU A 250 1.29 -16.75 50.66
C LEU A 250 0.41 -17.89 51.18
N THR A 251 0.32 -19.00 50.45
CA THR A 251 -0.49 -20.17 50.87
C THR A 251 0.08 -20.86 52.12
N LYS A 252 1.42 -20.84 52.31
CA LYS A 252 2.09 -21.45 53.47
C LYS A 252 2.07 -20.56 54.73
N ARG A 253 1.75 -19.28 54.60
CA ARG A 253 1.74 -18.31 55.71
C ARG A 253 0.35 -18.09 56.33
N VAL A 254 -0.71 -18.55 55.65
CA VAL A 254 -2.11 -18.43 56.12
C VAL A 254 -2.57 -19.68 56.89
N GLU A 255 -1.87 -20.81 56.80
CA GLU A 255 -2.24 -22.05 57.52
C GLU A 255 -1.50 -22.29 58.85
N GLY A 256 -0.69 -21.33 59.33
CA GLY A 256 0.10 -21.50 60.55
C GLY A 256 -0.16 -20.40 61.57
N HIS A 257 -0.90 -20.74 62.63
CA HIS A 257 -1.19 -19.98 63.85
C HIS A 257 -2.43 -19.08 63.83
N MET A 258 -3.56 -19.64 64.28
CA MET A 258 -4.21 -19.24 65.53
C MET A 258 -5.17 -20.36 65.96
N THR A 259 -4.82 -21.09 67.03
CA THR A 259 -5.75 -21.99 67.70
C THR A 259 -6.52 -21.21 68.76
N GLU A 260 -7.83 -21.34 68.70
CA GLU A 260 -8.88 -20.69 69.48
C GLU A 260 -8.96 -21.23 70.93
N SER A 261 -7.82 -21.37 71.61
CA SER A 261 -7.74 -22.04 72.93
C SER A 261 -6.93 -21.30 74.01
N GLN A 262 -6.42 -20.08 73.77
CA GLN A 262 -5.59 -19.37 74.76
C GLN A 262 -6.06 -17.96 75.16
N VAL A 263 -7.26 -17.54 74.74
CA VAL A 263 -7.79 -16.19 75.08
C VAL A 263 -8.74 -16.20 76.29
N ASP A 264 -9.33 -17.34 76.67
CA ASP A 264 -10.34 -17.41 77.75
C ASP A 264 -9.79 -17.62 79.17
N SER A 265 -8.46 -17.63 79.37
CA SER A 265 -7.86 -18.00 80.68
C SER A 265 -7.25 -16.83 81.49
N MET A 266 -7.19 -15.60 80.97
CA MET A 266 -6.41 -14.54 81.65
C MET A 266 -7.14 -13.21 81.95
N VAL A 267 -8.47 -13.13 81.85
CA VAL A 267 -9.20 -11.88 82.15
C VAL A 267 -10.31 -12.04 83.19
N SER A 268 -10.13 -12.95 84.16
CA SER A 268 -11.03 -13.05 85.31
C SER A 268 -10.27 -13.06 86.64
N GLN A 269 -9.47 -12.01 86.90
CA GLN A 269 -9.25 -11.49 88.26
C GLN A 269 -8.35 -10.25 88.23
N LYS A 270 -8.80 -9.18 88.92
CA LYS A 270 -8.14 -7.88 89.12
C LYS A 270 -8.12 -6.95 87.90
N VAL A 271 -9.10 -6.05 87.81
CA VAL A 271 -8.91 -4.57 87.76
C VAL A 271 -10.29 -3.95 87.97
N LYS A 272 -10.65 -3.55 89.20
CA LYS A 272 -11.94 -2.88 89.47
C LYS A 272 -11.84 -1.53 90.17
N THR A 273 -10.66 -0.92 90.33
CA THR A 273 -10.57 0.32 91.13
C THR A 273 -9.60 1.42 90.65
N THR A 274 -8.98 1.33 89.46
CA THR A 274 -8.04 2.39 89.00
C THR A 274 -8.18 2.76 87.52
N VAL A 275 -9.41 2.82 86.96
CA VAL A 275 -9.59 3.03 85.50
C VAL A 275 -10.74 3.99 85.19
N VAL A 276 -10.68 5.23 85.69
CA VAL A 276 -11.63 6.28 85.25
C VAL A 276 -10.93 7.48 84.58
N LYS A 277 -9.65 7.74 84.88
CA LYS A 277 -8.85 8.73 84.13
C LYS A 277 -8.20 8.22 82.82
N PRO A 278 -7.73 6.97 82.70
CA PRO A 278 -7.14 6.48 81.44
C PRO A 278 -8.18 6.24 80.33
N PHE A 279 -9.46 6.18 80.67
CA PHE A 279 -10.51 5.81 79.72
C PHE A 279 -10.79 6.93 78.69
N LYS A 280 -10.66 8.20 79.09
CA LYS A 280 -10.75 9.32 78.14
C LYS A 280 -9.55 9.41 77.19
N SER A 281 -8.34 9.09 77.68
CA SER A 281 -7.15 9.01 76.82
C SER A 281 -7.19 7.79 75.89
N LEU A 282 -7.77 6.66 76.33
CA LEU A 282 -8.00 5.50 75.48
C LEU A 282 -9.03 5.79 74.39
N GLN A 283 -10.09 6.54 74.70
CA GLN A 283 -11.07 6.97 73.71
C GLN A 283 -10.46 7.90 72.66
N ALA A 284 -9.61 8.86 73.07
CA ALA A 284 -8.89 9.74 72.15
C ALA A 284 -7.92 8.95 71.24
N VAL A 285 -7.18 7.99 71.79
CA VAL A 285 -6.31 7.09 71.01
C VAL A 285 -7.13 6.21 70.07
N GLN A 286 -8.30 5.74 70.50
CA GLN A 286 -9.20 4.96 69.64
C GLN A 286 -9.75 5.78 68.48
N GLU A 287 -10.11 7.05 68.71
CA GLU A 287 -10.53 7.99 67.66
C GLU A 287 -9.38 8.31 66.69
N GLU A 288 -8.15 8.48 67.19
CA GLU A 288 -6.96 8.70 66.36
C GLU A 288 -6.60 7.47 65.53
N VAL A 289 -6.68 6.26 66.10
CA VAL A 289 -6.48 5.00 65.37
C VAL A 289 -7.58 4.79 64.32
N GLN A 290 -8.82 5.18 64.61
CA GLN A 290 -9.93 5.13 63.65
C GLN A 290 -9.67 6.11 62.48
N SER A 291 -9.25 7.35 62.77
CA SER A 291 -8.90 8.34 61.76
C SER A 291 -7.71 7.89 60.89
N LEU A 292 -6.70 7.25 61.49
CA LEU A 292 -5.57 6.70 60.75
C LEU A 292 -5.99 5.52 59.87
N ARG A 293 -6.87 4.63 60.34
CA ARG A 293 -7.43 3.54 59.52
C ARG A 293 -8.20 4.06 58.32
N GLU A 294 -9.01 5.10 58.51
CA GLU A 294 -9.74 5.75 57.42
C GLU A 294 -8.77 6.44 56.44
N GLY A 295 -7.72 7.08 56.94
CA GLY A 295 -6.66 7.67 56.12
C GLY A 295 -5.88 6.64 55.29
N VAL A 296 -5.54 5.49 55.88
CA VAL A 296 -4.86 4.37 55.19
C VAL A 296 -5.77 3.77 54.14
N ALA A 297 -7.05 3.50 54.45
CA ALA A 297 -8.00 2.98 53.48
C ALA A 297 -8.22 3.94 52.29
N ALA A 298 -8.28 5.26 52.56
CA ALA A 298 -8.35 6.27 51.50
C ALA A 298 -7.07 6.30 50.65
N HIS A 299 -5.90 6.12 51.26
CA HIS A 299 -4.63 6.06 50.56
C HIS A 299 -4.51 4.78 49.70
N GLU A 300 -4.90 3.63 50.22
CA GLU A 300 -4.96 2.35 49.50
C GLU A 300 -5.87 2.45 48.28
N HIS A 301 -7.06 3.04 48.42
CA HIS A 301 -7.96 3.26 47.29
C HIS A 301 -7.34 4.19 46.23
N LYS A 302 -6.63 5.25 46.66
CA LYS A 302 -5.94 6.18 45.76
C LYS A 302 -4.77 5.52 45.03
N VAL A 303 -4.00 4.66 45.71
CA VAL A 303 -2.90 3.89 45.13
C VAL A 303 -3.44 2.84 44.17
N GLY A 304 -4.47 2.08 44.55
CA GLY A 304 -5.14 1.11 43.67
C GLY A 304 -5.65 1.74 42.38
N GLY A 305 -6.27 2.94 42.46
CA GLY A 305 -6.68 3.67 41.27
C GLY A 305 -5.52 4.17 40.39
N ARG A 306 -4.33 4.46 40.97
CA ARG A 306 -3.13 4.80 40.19
C ARG A 306 -2.52 3.57 39.53
N VAL A 307 -2.50 2.43 40.22
CA VAL A 307 -2.01 1.14 39.69
C VAL A 307 -2.91 0.69 38.54
N GLY A 308 -4.23 0.67 38.70
CA GLY A 308 -5.14 0.29 37.62
C GLY A 308 -5.02 1.16 36.37
N ARG A 309 -4.80 2.48 36.53
CA ARG A 309 -4.50 3.37 35.38
C ARG A 309 -3.14 3.09 34.74
N ALA A 310 -2.16 2.61 35.51
CA ALA A 310 -0.86 2.23 34.97
C ALA A 310 -0.96 0.91 34.20
N GLU A 311 -1.68 -0.08 34.73
CA GLU A 311 -1.97 -1.35 34.05
C GLU A 311 -2.70 -1.11 32.72
N GLU A 312 -3.77 -0.31 32.72
CA GLU A 312 -4.50 0.02 31.48
C GLU A 312 -3.62 0.77 30.46
N ARG A 313 -2.61 1.52 30.90
CA ARG A 313 -1.61 2.14 30.00
C ARG A 313 -0.62 1.11 29.46
N VAL A 314 -0.22 0.13 30.26
CA VAL A 314 0.64 -0.98 29.81
C VAL A 314 -0.10 -1.81 28.77
N ASP A 315 -1.36 -2.19 29.02
CA ASP A 315 -2.17 -2.96 28.07
C ASP A 315 -2.33 -2.23 26.72
N ARG A 316 -2.59 -0.91 26.75
CA ARG A 316 -2.64 -0.08 25.54
C ARG A 316 -1.30 -0.04 24.79
N LEU A 317 -0.19 0.06 25.53
CA LEU A 317 1.15 0.03 24.93
C LEU A 317 1.45 -1.34 24.31
N GLU A 318 1.06 -2.43 24.95
CA GLU A 318 1.21 -3.78 24.40
C GLU A 318 0.40 -3.97 23.13
N GLN A 319 -0.84 -3.50 23.09
CA GLN A 319 -1.67 -3.51 21.87
C GLN A 319 -1.05 -2.67 20.75
N HIS A 320 -0.50 -1.49 21.05
CA HIS A 320 0.21 -0.67 20.07
C HIS A 320 1.47 -1.36 19.55
N VAL A 321 2.28 -1.97 20.43
CA VAL A 321 3.48 -2.72 20.04
C VAL A 321 3.11 -3.91 19.14
N ALA A 322 2.04 -4.65 19.46
CA ALA A 322 1.54 -5.74 18.63
C ALA A 322 1.07 -5.24 17.25
N THR A 323 0.39 -4.09 17.20
CA THR A 323 -0.08 -3.49 15.94
C THR A 323 1.10 -3.04 15.07
N VAL A 324 2.10 -2.37 15.65
CA VAL A 324 3.32 -1.96 14.93
C VAL A 324 4.11 -3.16 14.44
N ALA A 325 4.21 -4.23 15.24
CA ALA A 325 4.87 -5.47 14.82
C ALA A 325 4.16 -6.14 13.63
N ARG A 326 2.81 -6.11 13.61
CA ARG A 326 2.03 -6.61 12.46
C ARG A 326 2.26 -5.76 11.21
N GLN A 327 2.20 -4.44 11.33
CA GLN A 327 2.48 -3.52 10.22
C GLN A 327 3.89 -3.73 9.63
N ARG A 328 4.91 -3.89 10.49
CA ARG A 328 6.29 -4.18 10.06
C ARG A 328 6.43 -5.51 9.35
N ARG A 329 5.68 -6.54 9.77
CA ARG A 329 5.65 -7.83 9.05
C ARG A 329 5.01 -7.68 7.67
N GLU A 330 3.87 -6.99 7.58
CA GLU A 330 3.19 -6.73 6.31
C GLU A 330 4.05 -5.89 5.34
N GLU A 331 4.73 -4.85 5.84
CA GLU A 331 5.71 -4.07 5.05
C GLU A 331 6.85 -4.92 4.52
N ARG A 332 7.39 -5.82 5.36
CA ARG A 332 8.46 -6.73 4.97
C ARG A 332 8.01 -7.74 3.92
N GLU A 333 6.81 -8.31 4.07
CA GLU A 333 6.25 -9.23 3.09
C GLU A 333 5.99 -8.55 1.73
N ARG A 334 5.56 -7.27 1.73
CA ARG A 334 5.45 -6.47 0.50
C ARG A 334 6.82 -6.25 -0.14
N ALA A 335 7.81 -5.82 0.64
CA ALA A 335 9.18 -5.61 0.14
C ALA A 335 9.79 -6.91 -0.41
N ASP A 336 9.61 -8.04 0.27
CA ASP A 336 10.07 -9.35 -0.20
C ASP A 336 9.34 -9.80 -1.49
N SER A 337 8.09 -9.37 -1.70
CA SER A 337 7.35 -9.59 -2.94
C SER A 337 7.89 -8.75 -4.10
N GLU A 338 8.12 -7.45 -3.87
CA GLU A 338 8.69 -6.54 -4.86
C GLU A 338 10.11 -6.97 -5.26
N VAL A 339 10.94 -7.40 -4.30
CA VAL A 339 12.28 -7.93 -4.60
C VAL A 339 12.22 -9.21 -5.42
N ARG A 340 11.20 -10.05 -5.22
CA ARG A 340 11.01 -11.28 -6.02
C ARG A 340 10.62 -10.93 -7.45
N GLU A 341 9.68 -10.02 -7.63
CA GLU A 341 9.26 -9.53 -8.95
C GLU A 341 10.43 -8.90 -9.73
N LEU A 342 11.18 -8.00 -9.09
CA LEU A 342 12.39 -7.40 -9.68
C LEU A 342 13.44 -8.45 -10.06
N ARG A 343 13.57 -9.52 -9.26
CA ARG A 343 14.50 -10.61 -9.58
C ARG A 343 14.05 -11.38 -10.82
N ASP A 344 12.76 -11.64 -10.96
CA ASP A 344 12.19 -12.33 -12.11
C ASP A 344 12.34 -11.46 -13.38
N ASP A 345 12.14 -10.15 -13.27
CA ASP A 345 12.41 -9.20 -14.35
C ASP A 345 13.88 -9.18 -14.78
N VAL A 346 14.81 -9.17 -13.82
CA VAL A 346 16.26 -9.24 -14.11
C VAL A 346 16.62 -10.55 -14.83
N VAL A 347 15.99 -11.66 -14.46
CA VAL A 347 16.18 -12.94 -15.17
C VAL A 347 15.64 -12.84 -16.60
N ALA A 348 14.44 -12.30 -16.81
CA ALA A 348 13.86 -12.12 -18.14
C ALA A 348 14.71 -11.21 -19.04
N VAL A 349 15.23 -10.10 -18.49
CA VAL A 349 16.18 -9.23 -19.19
C VAL A 349 17.48 -9.97 -19.52
N GLY A 350 17.99 -10.79 -18.60
CA GLY A 350 19.16 -11.64 -18.83
C GLY A 350 18.97 -12.63 -20.00
N GLU A 351 17.81 -13.26 -20.09
CA GLU A 351 17.45 -14.14 -21.21
C GLU A 351 17.32 -13.38 -22.54
N ALA A 352 16.71 -12.20 -22.53
CA ALA A 352 16.62 -11.33 -23.70
C ALA A 352 18.01 -10.90 -24.20
N VAL A 353 18.91 -10.50 -23.30
CA VAL A 353 20.30 -10.15 -23.61
C VAL A 353 21.04 -11.34 -24.21
N LYS A 354 20.83 -12.56 -23.68
CA LYS A 354 21.41 -13.78 -24.25
C LYS A 354 20.90 -14.03 -25.68
N GLY A 355 19.62 -13.79 -25.94
CA GLY A 355 19.03 -13.88 -27.28
C GLY A 355 19.59 -12.84 -28.26
N VAL A 356 19.81 -11.59 -27.80
CA VAL A 356 20.49 -10.55 -28.60
C VAL A 356 21.92 -10.96 -28.92
N LYS A 357 22.67 -11.46 -27.92
CA LYS A 357 24.05 -11.93 -28.13
C LYS A 357 24.14 -13.07 -29.15
N GLY A 358 23.16 -13.98 -29.15
CA GLY A 358 23.03 -15.03 -30.16
C GLY A 358 22.89 -14.46 -31.58
N ARG A 359 21.93 -13.54 -31.77
CA ARG A 359 21.69 -12.87 -33.07
C ARG A 359 22.89 -12.06 -33.54
N VAL A 360 23.61 -11.40 -32.62
CA VAL A 360 24.86 -10.68 -32.96
C VAL A 360 25.94 -11.65 -33.44
N GLY A 361 26.07 -12.83 -32.81
CA GLY A 361 26.98 -13.87 -33.27
C GLY A 361 26.62 -14.41 -34.66
N GLU A 362 25.34 -14.66 -34.93
CA GLU A 362 24.86 -15.05 -36.26
C GLU A 362 25.18 -13.97 -37.31
N MET A 363 24.93 -12.71 -36.98
CA MET A 363 25.25 -11.58 -37.85
C MET A 363 26.76 -11.48 -38.13
N ASP A 364 27.61 -11.66 -37.12
CA ASP A 364 29.07 -11.65 -37.28
C ASP A 364 29.54 -12.78 -38.22
N THR A 365 28.99 -13.99 -38.07
CA THR A 365 29.28 -15.08 -39.02
C THR A 365 28.80 -14.80 -40.45
N ALA A 366 27.64 -14.14 -40.60
CA ALA A 366 27.13 -13.73 -41.90
C ALA A 366 28.03 -12.65 -42.55
N VAL A 367 28.46 -11.65 -41.78
CA VAL A 367 29.41 -10.62 -42.21
C VAL A 367 30.73 -11.24 -42.64
N GLN A 368 31.26 -12.20 -41.86
CA GLN A 368 32.50 -12.88 -42.21
C GLN A 368 32.36 -13.71 -43.49
N THR A 369 31.22 -14.35 -43.69
CA THR A 369 30.90 -15.08 -44.92
C THR A 369 30.86 -14.13 -46.13
N GLN A 370 30.18 -12.99 -46.01
CA GLN A 370 30.19 -11.97 -47.07
C GLN A 370 31.59 -11.44 -47.36
N ARG A 371 32.39 -11.19 -46.33
CA ARG A 371 33.78 -10.74 -46.49
C ARG A 371 34.62 -11.73 -47.30
N THR A 372 34.49 -13.03 -47.02
CA THR A 372 35.19 -14.06 -47.82
C THR A 372 34.70 -14.10 -49.27
N HIS A 373 33.41 -13.85 -49.51
CA HIS A 373 32.86 -13.80 -50.87
C HIS A 373 33.40 -12.60 -51.66
N ILE A 374 33.40 -11.40 -51.04
CA ILE A 374 33.98 -10.19 -51.63
C ILE A 374 35.45 -10.41 -52.00
N GLN A 375 36.21 -11.06 -51.11
CA GLN A 375 37.62 -11.34 -51.36
C GLN A 375 37.82 -12.27 -52.56
N ARG A 376 37.00 -13.34 -52.70
CA ARG A 376 37.04 -14.21 -53.90
C ARG A 376 36.67 -13.48 -55.18
N VAL A 377 35.66 -12.60 -55.14
CA VAL A 377 35.29 -11.77 -56.30
C VAL A 377 36.43 -10.83 -56.68
N SER A 378 37.06 -10.19 -55.69
CA SER A 378 38.23 -9.33 -55.91
C SER A 378 39.38 -10.11 -56.57
N GLU A 379 39.70 -11.29 -56.07
CA GLU A 379 40.74 -12.15 -56.66
C GLU A 379 40.39 -12.57 -58.09
N SER A 380 39.12 -12.92 -58.35
CA SER A 380 38.66 -13.26 -59.71
C SER A 380 38.72 -12.08 -60.68
N VAL A 381 38.43 -10.86 -60.22
CA VAL A 381 38.54 -9.63 -61.03
C VAL A 381 40.00 -9.32 -61.32
N SER A 382 40.89 -9.42 -60.33
CA SER A 382 42.34 -9.24 -60.56
C SER A 382 42.88 -10.24 -61.58
N LEU A 383 42.52 -11.52 -61.48
CA LEU A 383 42.94 -12.53 -62.47
C LEU A 383 42.45 -12.21 -63.88
N ARG A 384 41.20 -11.73 -64.02
CA ARG A 384 40.65 -11.33 -65.33
C ARG A 384 41.34 -10.09 -65.89
N LEU A 385 41.70 -9.13 -65.03
CA LEU A 385 42.44 -7.94 -65.44
C LEU A 385 43.84 -8.31 -65.93
N ASP A 386 44.54 -9.21 -65.24
CA ASP A 386 45.86 -9.71 -65.65
C ASP A 386 45.79 -10.44 -67.01
N ASP A 387 44.75 -11.26 -67.24
CA ASP A 387 44.54 -11.93 -68.52
C ASP A 387 44.18 -10.96 -69.65
N MET A 388 43.44 -9.89 -69.33
CA MET A 388 43.14 -8.83 -70.29
C MET A 388 44.40 -8.03 -70.64
N GLU A 389 45.26 -7.75 -69.66
CA GLU A 389 46.54 -7.05 -69.85
C GLU A 389 47.52 -7.90 -70.70
N ARG A 390 47.58 -9.21 -70.47
CA ARG A 390 48.32 -10.16 -71.34
C ARG A 390 47.75 -10.24 -72.75
N SER A 391 46.43 -10.19 -72.89
CA SER A 391 45.76 -10.19 -74.20
C SER A 391 46.05 -8.90 -74.97
N LEU A 392 46.03 -7.75 -74.29
CA LEU A 392 46.35 -6.44 -74.86
C LEU A 392 47.82 -6.29 -75.27
N SER A 393 48.75 -6.95 -74.57
CA SER A 393 50.18 -6.94 -74.90
C SER A 393 50.55 -7.85 -76.09
N SER A 394 49.61 -8.61 -76.65
CA SER A 394 49.85 -9.55 -77.75
C SER A 394 49.40 -9.09 -79.16
N ILE A 395 48.88 -7.86 -79.31
CA ILE A 395 48.22 -7.44 -80.56
C ILE A 395 48.99 -6.32 -81.29
N PRO A 396 49.75 -6.61 -82.36
CA PRO A 396 50.28 -5.61 -83.28
C PRO A 396 49.36 -5.40 -84.50
N SER A 397 48.23 -4.70 -84.33
CA SER A 397 47.44 -4.11 -85.46
C SER A 397 46.41 -3.05 -85.02
N LEU A 398 46.76 -2.25 -84.00
CA LEU A 398 45.86 -1.40 -83.22
C LEU A 398 45.51 -0.02 -83.83
N ALA A 399 45.43 0.08 -85.16
CA ALA A 399 44.96 1.32 -85.81
C ALA A 399 43.49 1.25 -86.24
N HIS A 400 42.99 0.09 -86.69
CA HIS A 400 41.59 -0.07 -87.11
C HIS A 400 40.63 -0.47 -85.97
N SER A 401 41.12 -1.13 -84.92
CA SER A 401 40.28 -1.53 -83.77
C SER A 401 39.94 -0.35 -82.85
N ALA A 402 40.83 0.64 -82.73
CA ALA A 402 40.62 1.83 -81.91
C ALA A 402 39.45 2.69 -82.42
N GLN A 403 39.25 2.77 -83.74
CA GLN A 403 38.18 3.56 -84.34
C GLN A 403 36.81 2.87 -84.21
N SER A 404 36.77 1.53 -84.29
CA SER A 404 35.57 0.72 -84.04
C SER A 404 35.17 0.72 -82.55
N LEU A 405 36.15 0.68 -81.65
CA LEU A 405 35.89 0.79 -80.20
C LEU A 405 35.38 2.18 -79.81
N GLN A 406 35.84 3.24 -80.48
CA GLN A 406 35.33 4.59 -80.24
C GLN A 406 33.85 4.72 -80.65
N THR A 407 33.46 4.22 -81.82
CA THR A 407 32.04 4.23 -82.24
C THR A 407 31.18 3.35 -81.33
N ASN A 408 31.70 2.22 -80.86
CA ASN A 408 30.99 1.36 -79.92
C ASN A 408 30.86 1.99 -78.53
N LEU A 409 31.85 2.76 -78.08
CA LEU A 409 31.81 3.51 -76.82
C LEU A 409 30.78 4.65 -76.87
N GLU A 410 30.68 5.35 -78.01
CA GLU A 410 29.66 6.38 -78.21
C GLU A 410 28.25 5.77 -78.24
N GLN A 411 28.07 4.62 -78.89
CA GLN A 411 26.80 3.88 -78.88
C GLN A 411 26.45 3.32 -77.48
N LEU A 412 27.45 2.83 -76.73
CA LEU A 412 27.25 2.37 -75.36
C LEU A 412 26.89 3.53 -74.43
N SER A 413 27.56 4.68 -74.59
CA SER A 413 27.26 5.90 -73.84
C SER A 413 25.82 6.37 -74.09
N HIS A 414 25.36 6.33 -75.34
CA HIS A 414 23.98 6.69 -75.68
C HIS A 414 22.96 5.68 -75.13
N THR A 415 23.25 4.38 -75.20
CA THR A 415 22.34 3.36 -74.66
C THR A 415 22.25 3.44 -73.14
N VAL A 416 23.36 3.61 -72.43
CA VAL A 416 23.41 3.82 -70.98
C VAL A 416 22.67 5.10 -70.58
N SER A 417 22.85 6.20 -71.33
CA SER A 417 22.13 7.45 -71.06
C SER A 417 20.61 7.31 -71.26
N SER A 418 20.18 6.59 -72.30
CA SER A 418 18.75 6.32 -72.52
C SER A 418 18.17 5.41 -71.44
N HIS A 419 18.95 4.43 -70.97
CA HIS A 419 18.54 3.50 -69.93
C HIS A 419 18.45 4.20 -68.56
N HIS A 420 19.38 5.12 -68.28
CA HIS A 420 19.33 5.96 -67.10
C HIS A 420 18.10 6.88 -67.10
N ALA A 421 17.81 7.54 -68.23
CA ALA A 421 16.61 8.37 -68.36
C ALA A 421 15.31 7.56 -68.16
N PHE A 422 15.23 6.36 -68.72
CA PHE A 422 14.09 5.46 -68.53
C PHE A 422 13.91 5.03 -67.06
N HIS A 423 15.00 4.68 -66.37
CA HIS A 423 14.94 4.33 -64.95
C HIS A 423 14.54 5.51 -64.07
N THR A 424 15.05 6.71 -64.33
CA THR A 424 14.65 7.92 -63.60
C THR A 424 13.17 8.18 -63.78
N GLN A 425 12.63 8.05 -65.00
CA GLN A 425 11.20 8.16 -65.27
C GLN A 425 10.35 7.10 -64.53
N GLN A 426 10.83 5.85 -64.46
CA GLN A 426 10.15 4.81 -63.67
C GLN A 426 10.18 5.10 -62.17
N HIS A 427 11.31 5.58 -61.64
CA HIS A 427 11.42 5.96 -60.23
C HIS A 427 10.48 7.10 -59.87
N ASP A 428 10.35 8.10 -60.74
CA ASP A 428 9.41 9.21 -60.54
C ASP A 428 7.95 8.71 -60.56
N THR A 429 7.62 7.81 -61.47
CA THR A 429 6.27 7.20 -61.56
C THR A 429 5.94 6.39 -60.30
N ILE A 430 6.88 5.58 -59.81
CA ILE A 430 6.69 4.80 -58.57
C ILE A 430 6.56 5.73 -57.36
N ARG A 431 7.36 6.80 -57.30
CA ARG A 431 7.29 7.80 -56.23
C ARG A 431 5.93 8.50 -56.21
N GLU A 432 5.41 8.84 -57.38
CA GLU A 432 4.09 9.48 -57.53
C GLU A 432 2.96 8.51 -57.14
N GLN A 433 3.05 7.24 -57.53
CA GLN A 433 2.09 6.19 -57.12
C GLN A 433 2.12 5.91 -55.62
N LEU A 434 3.31 5.90 -54.99
CA LEU A 434 3.45 5.75 -53.53
C LEU A 434 2.91 6.98 -52.78
N GLN A 435 3.10 8.18 -53.32
CA GLN A 435 2.50 9.39 -52.77
C GLN A 435 0.97 9.41 -52.89
N GLN A 436 0.40 8.76 -53.91
CA GLN A 436 -1.05 8.64 -54.10
C GLN A 436 -1.72 7.54 -53.25
N THR A 437 -0.99 6.53 -52.78
CA THR A 437 -1.62 5.32 -52.19
C THR A 437 -1.81 5.35 -50.69
N ALA A 438 -1.22 6.31 -49.96
CA ALA A 438 -1.57 6.57 -48.57
C ALA A 438 -1.14 8.00 -48.20
N HIS A 439 -2.06 8.96 -48.34
CA HIS A 439 -1.77 10.28 -47.81
C HIS A 439 -1.66 10.20 -46.29
N THR A 440 -0.60 10.78 -45.74
CA THR A 440 -0.41 10.88 -44.28
C THR A 440 -1.58 11.59 -43.59
N SER A 441 -2.36 12.39 -44.34
CA SER A 441 -3.62 12.96 -43.89
C SER A 441 -4.66 11.89 -43.55
N ASP A 442 -4.76 10.82 -44.34
CA ASP A 442 -5.80 9.81 -44.21
C ASP A 442 -5.50 8.93 -42.99
N LEU A 443 -4.23 8.56 -42.79
CA LEU A 443 -3.79 7.88 -41.58
C LEU A 443 -4.02 8.73 -40.32
N LYS A 444 -3.78 10.05 -40.38
CA LYS A 444 -4.07 10.96 -39.27
C LYS A 444 -5.57 11.07 -39.01
N ALA A 445 -6.39 11.13 -40.06
CA ALA A 445 -7.84 11.16 -39.94
C ALA A 445 -8.37 9.86 -39.31
N MET A 446 -7.91 8.70 -39.77
CA MET A 446 -8.27 7.40 -39.18
C MET A 446 -7.82 7.28 -37.73
N ALA A 447 -6.61 7.76 -37.39
CA ALA A 447 -6.14 7.77 -36.01
C ALA A 447 -6.99 8.67 -35.11
N ALA A 448 -7.41 9.84 -35.60
CA ALA A 448 -8.30 10.73 -34.88
C ALA A 448 -9.70 10.12 -34.69
N GLU A 449 -10.23 9.46 -35.72
CA GLU A 449 -11.52 8.76 -35.65
C GLU A 449 -11.46 7.59 -34.64
N GLN A 450 -10.40 6.79 -34.67
CA GLN A 450 -10.20 5.71 -33.71
C GLN A 450 -10.07 6.24 -32.27
N SER A 451 -9.41 7.40 -32.08
CA SER A 451 -9.35 8.06 -30.77
C SER A 451 -10.74 8.43 -30.27
N LEU A 452 -11.59 9.02 -31.13
CA LEU A 452 -12.97 9.37 -30.77
C LEU A 452 -13.80 8.14 -30.39
N ILE A 453 -13.62 7.03 -31.11
CA ILE A 453 -14.29 5.76 -30.80
C ILE A 453 -13.82 5.24 -29.44
N ASN A 454 -12.52 5.25 -29.17
CA ASN A 454 -11.97 4.80 -27.90
C ASN A 454 -12.46 5.67 -26.74
N ASP A 455 -12.50 6.99 -26.92
CA ASP A 455 -13.01 7.92 -25.91
C ASP A 455 -14.49 7.68 -25.61
N ALA A 456 -15.30 7.43 -26.65
CA ALA A 456 -16.71 7.06 -26.48
C ALA A 456 -16.87 5.72 -25.74
N LEU A 457 -16.07 4.70 -26.08
CA LEU A 457 -16.12 3.38 -25.42
C LEU A 457 -15.66 3.45 -23.96
N CYS A 458 -14.66 4.26 -23.63
CA CYS A 458 -14.20 4.52 -22.27
C CYS A 458 -15.26 5.30 -21.47
N ALA A 459 -15.91 6.28 -22.10
CA ALA A 459 -16.99 7.04 -21.48
C ALA A 459 -18.20 6.15 -21.16
N GLU A 460 -18.56 5.20 -22.03
CA GLU A 460 -19.63 4.23 -21.78
C GLU A 460 -19.23 3.12 -20.79
N ASN A 461 -17.96 2.72 -20.73
CA ASN A 461 -17.46 1.71 -19.78
C ASN A 461 -16.74 2.32 -18.56
N SER A 462 -17.30 3.40 -18.01
CA SER A 462 -16.79 4.01 -16.78
C SER A 462 -17.14 3.15 -15.57
N LEU A 463 -16.14 2.74 -14.79
CA LEU A 463 -16.27 2.00 -13.54
C LEU A 463 -15.45 2.69 -12.45
N GLY A 464 -16.10 3.03 -11.35
CA GLY A 464 -15.46 3.55 -10.14
C GLY A 464 -15.87 2.77 -8.90
N ARG A 465 -14.96 2.61 -7.95
CA ARG A 465 -15.23 2.02 -6.63
C ARG A 465 -14.44 2.74 -5.54
N TRP A 466 -15.13 3.13 -4.48
CA TRP A 466 -14.58 3.82 -3.33
C TRP A 466 -14.95 3.09 -2.04
N LEU A 467 -14.03 3.07 -1.08
CA LEU A 467 -14.21 2.49 0.25
C LEU A 467 -14.32 3.57 1.32
N TRP A 468 -15.07 3.24 2.36
CA TRP A 468 -15.20 3.98 3.61
C TRP A 468 -14.81 3.03 4.75
N ARG A 469 -13.78 3.35 5.54
CA ARG A 469 -13.26 2.45 6.58
C ARG A 469 -13.30 3.05 7.98
N SER A 470 -13.24 4.37 8.12
CA SER A 470 -13.13 4.99 9.45
C SER A 470 -14.39 4.94 10.30
N GLY A 471 -15.54 4.56 9.74
CA GLY A 471 -16.84 4.72 10.41
C GLY A 471 -17.22 6.19 10.64
N ARG A 472 -16.42 7.16 10.16
CA ARG A 472 -16.77 8.59 10.24
C ARG A 472 -17.88 8.87 9.24
N THR A 473 -18.97 9.37 9.76
CA THR A 473 -20.04 9.92 8.94
C THR A 473 -20.08 11.42 9.15
N GLU A 474 -20.36 12.15 8.07
CA GLU A 474 -20.71 13.55 8.19
C GLU A 474 -22.21 13.62 8.45
N SER A 475 -22.58 14.31 9.55
CA SER A 475 -23.96 14.76 9.74
C SER A 475 -24.23 15.86 8.72
N GLY A 476 -24.51 15.43 7.49
CA GLY A 476 -25.01 16.32 6.47
C GLY A 476 -26.32 16.90 6.98
N LEU A 477 -26.39 18.21 7.11
CA LEU A 477 -27.63 18.95 7.33
C LEU A 477 -28.51 18.92 6.05
N LEU A 478 -28.67 17.74 5.45
CA LEU A 478 -29.68 17.47 4.45
C LEU A 478 -31.04 17.47 5.15
N THR A 479 -31.47 18.68 5.52
CA THR A 479 -32.89 18.97 5.66
C THR A 479 -33.46 18.79 4.27
N LEU A 480 -33.96 17.57 4.00
CA LEU A 480 -34.71 17.25 2.79
C LEU A 480 -35.65 18.42 2.53
N SER A 481 -35.46 19.11 1.40
CA SER A 481 -35.99 20.45 1.14
C SER A 481 -37.41 20.67 1.66
N PRO A 482 -37.69 21.73 2.44
CA PRO A 482 -39.01 22.03 3.02
C PRO A 482 -40.05 22.52 1.98
N GLY A 483 -39.84 22.21 0.69
CA GLY A 483 -40.64 22.72 -0.44
C GLY A 483 -41.85 21.87 -0.83
N ALA A 484 -42.10 20.74 -0.17
CA ALA A 484 -43.39 20.07 -0.29
C ALA A 484 -44.39 20.79 0.63
N PRO A 485 -45.49 21.36 0.10
CA PRO A 485 -46.51 22.01 0.93
C PRO A 485 -47.12 20.96 1.87
N HIS A 486 -46.61 20.93 3.10
CA HIS A 486 -47.14 20.13 4.18
C HIS A 486 -48.48 20.73 4.63
N HIS A 487 -49.58 20.08 4.27
CA HIS A 487 -50.82 20.22 5.04
C HIS A 487 -50.52 19.82 6.49
N GLY A 488 -50.78 20.75 7.41
CA GLY A 488 -50.25 20.76 8.76
C GLY A 488 -50.61 19.54 9.61
N SER A 489 -49.57 18.81 10.03
CA SER A 489 -49.54 18.08 11.30
C SER A 489 -48.10 18.11 11.77
N GLY A 490 -47.80 19.00 12.72
CA GLY A 490 -46.45 19.21 13.22
C GLY A 490 -45.97 18.03 14.06
N GLU A 491 -45.10 17.19 13.49
CA GLU A 491 -44.15 16.29 14.17
C GLU A 491 -43.31 15.46 13.16
N SER A 492 -42.92 16.04 12.01
CA SER A 492 -42.12 15.33 11.00
C SER A 492 -40.63 15.68 11.09
N GLY A 493 -40.03 15.40 12.24
CA GLY A 493 -38.56 15.37 12.38
C GLY A 493 -38.06 13.99 11.97
N GLY A 494 -37.85 13.77 10.67
CA GLY A 494 -37.20 12.53 10.21
C GLY A 494 -35.84 12.35 10.90
N PRO A 495 -35.40 11.11 11.20
CA PRO A 495 -34.12 10.87 11.83
C PRO A 495 -32.98 11.45 10.97
N PRO A 496 -31.92 12.00 11.57
CA PRO A 496 -30.78 12.54 10.84
C PRO A 496 -30.17 11.44 9.96
N VAL A 497 -29.88 11.80 8.71
CA VAL A 497 -29.30 10.90 7.71
C VAL A 497 -27.80 11.15 7.69
N ALA A 498 -27.00 10.14 8.06
CA ALA A 498 -25.56 10.25 8.11
C ALA A 498 -24.95 9.89 6.75
N LEU A 499 -24.11 10.75 6.18
CA LEU A 499 -23.43 10.52 4.90
C LEU A 499 -22.08 9.83 5.12
N THR A 500 -21.74 8.85 4.29
CA THR A 500 -20.43 8.18 4.38
C THR A 500 -19.35 9.03 3.72
N CYS A 501 -18.23 9.25 4.41
CA CYS A 501 -17.05 9.87 3.81
C CYS A 501 -16.25 8.81 3.06
N HIS A 502 -16.13 8.92 1.74
CA HIS A 502 -15.31 8.01 0.96
C HIS A 502 -13.83 8.37 1.15
N GLU A 503 -12.99 7.39 1.51
CA GLU A 503 -11.60 7.63 1.94
C GLU A 503 -10.59 7.12 0.93
N VAL A 504 -10.90 5.98 0.31
CA VAL A 504 -9.98 5.27 -0.57
C VAL A 504 -10.66 5.01 -1.92
N GLU A 505 -10.12 5.54 -2.99
CA GLU A 505 -10.43 5.12 -4.35
C GLU A 505 -9.70 3.80 -4.64
N VAL A 506 -10.44 2.75 -4.95
CA VAL A 506 -9.88 1.42 -5.27
C VAL A 506 -9.67 1.28 -6.77
N VAL A 507 -10.64 1.74 -7.55
CA VAL A 507 -10.57 1.75 -9.01
C VAL A 507 -11.39 2.92 -9.54
N ASN A 508 -10.90 3.57 -10.58
CA ASN A 508 -11.63 4.57 -11.36
C ASN A 508 -11.11 4.54 -12.80
N THR A 509 -11.83 3.86 -13.69
CA THR A 509 -11.39 3.68 -15.09
C THR A 509 -11.59 4.93 -15.94
N CYS A 510 -12.34 5.92 -15.45
CA CYS A 510 -12.59 7.18 -16.14
C CYS A 510 -12.70 8.34 -15.13
N PRO A 511 -11.56 8.81 -14.58
CA PRO A 511 -11.55 9.87 -13.57
C PRO A 511 -12.14 11.20 -14.09
N ASP A 512 -12.14 11.43 -15.41
CA ASP A 512 -12.78 12.59 -16.02
C ASP A 512 -14.32 12.53 -15.95
N ASN A 513 -14.91 11.33 -15.88
CA ASN A 513 -16.34 11.15 -15.74
C ASN A 513 -16.76 11.02 -14.27
N LEU A 514 -16.01 10.27 -13.47
CA LEU A 514 -16.31 9.98 -12.07
C LEU A 514 -15.35 10.77 -11.16
N LEU A 515 -15.70 12.02 -10.89
CA LEU A 515 -14.88 12.91 -10.09
C LEU A 515 -15.09 12.63 -8.60
N TRP A 516 -13.99 12.41 -7.89
CA TRP A 516 -13.98 12.23 -6.44
C TRP A 516 -12.77 12.93 -5.82
N GLN A 517 -12.91 13.36 -4.56
CA GLN A 517 -11.83 13.91 -3.75
C GLN A 517 -11.75 13.15 -2.44
N SER A 518 -10.54 12.90 -1.95
CA SER A 518 -10.35 12.17 -0.68
C SER A 518 -11.06 12.87 0.48
N GLY A 519 -11.89 12.11 1.20
CA GLY A 519 -12.72 12.62 2.29
C GLY A 519 -14.10 13.13 1.86
N SER A 520 -14.38 13.24 0.55
CA SER A 520 -15.69 13.66 0.05
C SER A 520 -16.78 12.64 0.41
N THR A 521 -17.98 13.15 0.73
CA THR A 521 -19.20 12.36 0.96
C THR A 521 -19.93 11.96 -0.32
N PHE A 522 -19.43 12.39 -1.47
CA PHE A 522 -20.06 12.15 -2.76
C PHE A 522 -19.05 11.95 -3.88
N VAL A 523 -19.50 11.28 -4.94
CA VAL A 523 -18.86 11.16 -6.24
C VAL A 523 -19.69 11.94 -7.25
N VAL A 524 -19.06 12.70 -8.15
CA VAL A 524 -19.76 13.43 -9.21
C VAL A 524 -19.66 12.66 -10.52
N ALA A 525 -20.79 12.21 -11.06
CA ALA A 525 -20.88 11.67 -12.41
C ALA A 525 -21.09 12.82 -13.42
N ARG A 526 -20.09 13.13 -14.26
CA ARG A 526 -20.17 14.23 -15.24
C ARG A 526 -21.07 13.89 -16.40
N ALA A 527 -20.95 12.70 -16.97
CA ALA A 527 -21.77 12.25 -18.08
C ALA A 527 -23.16 11.82 -17.59
N PRO A 528 -24.26 12.24 -18.25
CA PRO A 528 -25.57 11.68 -18.00
C PRO A 528 -25.64 10.24 -18.52
N GLY A 529 -26.51 9.42 -17.94
CA GLY A 529 -26.73 8.06 -18.43
C GLY A 529 -27.39 7.13 -17.42
N LEU A 530 -27.50 5.87 -17.80
CA LEU A 530 -27.90 4.79 -16.88
C LEU A 530 -26.65 4.26 -16.17
N TYR A 531 -26.70 4.22 -14.85
CA TYR A 531 -25.62 3.72 -14.01
C TYR A 531 -26.11 2.56 -13.16
N GLU A 532 -25.31 1.50 -13.06
CA GLU A 532 -25.40 0.50 -12.00
C GLU A 532 -24.66 1.05 -10.78
N ALA A 533 -25.42 1.41 -9.74
CA ALA A 533 -24.92 1.83 -8.45
C ALA A 533 -24.92 0.65 -7.49
N THR A 534 -23.74 0.23 -7.06
CA THR A 534 -23.57 -0.80 -6.03
C THR A 534 -23.08 -0.15 -4.75
N CYS A 535 -23.77 -0.31 -3.64
CA CYS A 535 -23.24 0.14 -2.35
C CYS A 535 -23.47 -0.90 -1.26
N GLY A 536 -22.61 -0.88 -0.24
CA GLY A 536 -22.77 -1.77 0.89
C GLY A 536 -22.12 -1.23 2.15
N VAL A 537 -22.67 -1.62 3.29
CA VAL A 537 -22.18 -1.27 4.62
C VAL A 537 -22.16 -2.52 5.48
N PHE A 538 -21.05 -2.73 6.17
CA PHE A 538 -20.74 -3.86 7.01
C PHE A 538 -20.42 -3.35 8.42
N GLY A 539 -21.06 -3.90 9.44
CA GLY A 539 -20.88 -3.49 10.83
C GLY A 539 -21.56 -4.42 11.81
N GLY A 540 -21.37 -4.17 13.10
CA GLY A 540 -21.98 -4.97 14.17
C GLY A 540 -23.52 -4.91 14.15
N ASP A 541 -24.08 -3.75 13.83
CA ASP A 541 -25.53 -3.51 13.84
C ASP A 541 -26.14 -3.49 12.43
N ALA A 542 -27.42 -3.85 12.36
CA ALA A 542 -28.18 -3.88 11.11
C ALA A 542 -28.40 -2.45 10.57
N ALA A 543 -27.45 -1.99 9.76
CA ALA A 543 -27.50 -0.72 9.08
C ALA A 543 -28.59 -0.71 7.99
N LYS A 544 -29.32 0.41 7.90
CA LYS A 544 -30.04 0.77 6.68
C LYS A 544 -29.07 1.52 5.78
N VAL A 545 -29.02 1.14 4.51
CA VAL A 545 -28.18 1.77 3.50
C VAL A 545 -29.09 2.44 2.48
N GLY A 546 -28.83 3.71 2.18
CA GLY A 546 -29.53 4.45 1.16
C GLY A 546 -28.60 5.06 0.13
N LEU A 547 -29.11 5.20 -1.09
CA LEU A 547 -28.45 5.91 -2.18
C LEU A 547 -29.08 7.29 -2.33
N ILE A 548 -28.25 8.34 -2.31
CA ILE A 548 -28.65 9.72 -2.48
C ILE A 548 -28.09 10.23 -3.80
N VAL A 549 -28.94 10.84 -4.62
CA VAL A 549 -28.56 11.50 -5.88
C VAL A 549 -29.03 12.95 -5.80
N ASN A 550 -28.09 13.90 -5.96
CA ASN A 550 -28.35 15.34 -5.87
C ASN A 550 -29.16 15.70 -4.62
N ASP A 551 -28.65 15.28 -3.45
CA ASP A 551 -29.24 15.60 -2.15
C ASP A 551 -30.65 15.01 -1.93
N ARG A 552 -31.10 14.09 -2.80
CA ARG A 552 -32.37 13.36 -2.67
C ARG A 552 -32.13 11.87 -2.54
N LYS A 553 -32.74 11.26 -1.54
CA LYS A 553 -32.73 9.81 -1.35
C LYS A 553 -33.55 9.13 -2.43
N VAL A 554 -32.92 8.27 -3.22
CA VAL A 554 -33.56 7.57 -4.36
C VAL A 554 -33.98 6.16 -3.96
N VAL A 555 -33.10 5.43 -3.28
CA VAL A 555 -33.36 4.05 -2.84
C VAL A 555 -32.86 3.85 -1.41
N GLU A 556 -33.54 2.99 -0.66
CA GLU A 556 -33.09 2.51 0.65
C GLU A 556 -33.37 1.02 0.77
N THR A 557 -32.39 0.32 1.32
CA THR A 557 -32.54 -1.06 1.71
C THR A 557 -32.11 -1.23 3.15
N SER A 558 -32.81 -2.09 3.88
CA SER A 558 -32.51 -2.42 5.26
C SER A 558 -31.99 -3.85 5.35
N GLY A 559 -30.79 -4.03 5.89
CA GLY A 559 -30.26 -5.36 6.14
C GLY A 559 -31.15 -6.12 7.13
N ARG A 560 -31.70 -7.26 6.72
CA ARG A 560 -32.26 -8.23 7.66
C ARG A 560 -31.09 -9.05 8.21
N ARG A 561 -30.88 -9.06 9.52
CA ARG A 561 -29.95 -10.00 10.16
C ARG A 561 -30.51 -11.41 9.91
N THR A 562 -30.04 -12.09 8.88
CA THR A 562 -30.48 -13.44 8.51
C THR A 562 -29.75 -14.54 9.30
N ILE A 563 -28.89 -14.16 10.25
CA ILE A 563 -28.25 -15.11 11.17
C ILE A 563 -29.24 -15.41 12.31
N ASP A 564 -30.26 -16.21 12.01
CA ASP A 564 -31.25 -16.72 12.99
C ASP A 564 -30.68 -17.82 13.91
N GLY A 565 -29.38 -18.06 13.89
CA GLY A 565 -28.74 -19.15 14.65
C GLY A 565 -27.66 -18.66 15.59
N GLY A 566 -28.03 -18.14 16.77
CA GLY A 566 -27.22 -18.09 18.01
C GLY A 566 -25.74 -17.68 17.91
N ALA A 567 -25.31 -17.04 16.82
CA ALA A 567 -23.92 -16.85 16.52
C ALA A 567 -23.33 -15.76 17.42
N SER A 568 -22.16 -16.06 17.96
CA SER A 568 -21.28 -15.19 18.74
C SER A 568 -21.38 -13.71 18.35
N ALA A 569 -21.29 -12.83 19.36
CA ALA A 569 -21.26 -11.37 19.24
C ALA A 569 -20.18 -10.78 18.30
N SER A 570 -19.39 -11.64 17.63
CA SER A 570 -18.37 -11.32 16.64
C SER A 570 -18.83 -11.40 15.17
N ALA A 571 -20.07 -11.82 14.88
CA ALA A 571 -20.56 -11.93 13.50
C ALA A 571 -20.89 -10.54 12.92
N VAL A 572 -20.03 -10.04 12.02
CA VAL A 572 -20.25 -8.79 11.28
C VAL A 572 -21.42 -8.98 10.31
N GLY A 573 -22.48 -8.20 10.49
CA GLY A 573 -23.60 -8.14 9.56
C GLY A 573 -23.32 -7.14 8.44
N GLY A 574 -23.90 -7.36 7.27
CA GLY A 574 -23.77 -6.45 6.13
C GLY A 574 -25.09 -6.21 5.44
N CYS A 575 -25.23 -5.04 4.83
CA CYS A 575 -26.32 -4.68 3.95
C CYS A 575 -25.71 -4.20 2.63
N THR A 576 -26.04 -4.87 1.53
CA THR A 576 -25.61 -4.50 0.17
C THR A 576 -26.82 -4.24 -0.70
N MET A 577 -26.65 -3.35 -1.68
CA MET A 577 -27.68 -2.95 -2.64
C MET A 577 -27.03 -2.74 -4.00
N ILE A 578 -27.70 -3.21 -5.05
CA ILE A 578 -27.35 -2.97 -6.46
C ILE A 578 -28.60 -2.39 -7.10
N GLU A 579 -28.50 -1.19 -7.65
CA GLU A 579 -29.62 -0.49 -8.27
C GLU A 579 -29.21 0.15 -9.58
N TYR A 580 -30.16 0.27 -10.50
CA TYR A 580 -29.96 0.93 -11.78
C TYR A 580 -30.60 2.32 -11.74
N VAL A 581 -29.78 3.37 -11.79
CA VAL A 581 -30.21 4.77 -11.64
C VAL A 581 -29.84 5.58 -12.87
N VAL A 582 -30.80 6.37 -13.37
CA VAL A 582 -30.53 7.36 -14.42
C VAL A 582 -29.96 8.61 -13.77
N LEU A 583 -28.69 8.88 -14.01
CA LEU A 583 -28.01 10.05 -13.47
C LEU A 583 -28.05 11.20 -14.49
N PRO A 584 -28.46 12.42 -14.10
CA PRO A 584 -28.26 13.60 -14.93
C PRO A 584 -26.78 13.99 -15.00
N ALA A 585 -26.43 14.89 -15.90
CA ALA A 585 -25.07 15.44 -15.95
C ALA A 585 -24.72 16.12 -14.63
N GLN A 586 -23.49 15.90 -14.16
CA GLN A 586 -22.97 16.40 -12.87
C GLN A 586 -23.75 15.90 -11.64
N ALA A 587 -24.33 14.71 -11.70
CA ALA A 587 -25.03 14.13 -10.56
C ALA A 587 -24.07 13.84 -9.40
N ARG A 588 -24.41 14.32 -8.20
CA ARG A 588 -23.70 13.99 -6.95
C ARG A 588 -24.33 12.73 -6.36
N VAL A 589 -23.55 11.65 -6.29
CA VAL A 589 -23.98 10.37 -5.74
C VAL A 589 -23.31 10.14 -4.40
N SER A 590 -24.11 9.87 -3.38
CA SER A 590 -23.67 9.60 -2.00
C SER A 590 -24.33 8.34 -1.47
N VAL A 591 -23.65 7.69 -0.53
CA VAL A 591 -24.25 6.64 0.30
C VAL A 591 -24.58 7.23 1.67
N CYS A 592 -25.78 6.92 2.15
CA CYS A 592 -26.18 7.24 3.52
C CYS A 592 -26.42 5.99 4.35
N VAL A 593 -26.15 6.13 5.64
CA VAL A 593 -26.36 5.09 6.63
C VAL A 593 -27.30 5.62 7.70
N ALA A 594 -28.35 4.86 7.97
CA ALA A 594 -29.21 5.11 9.12
C ALA A 594 -29.10 3.94 10.09
N GLU A 595 -28.76 4.25 11.35
CA GLU A 595 -28.81 3.28 12.42
C GLU A 595 -30.27 2.86 12.66
N ARG A 596 -30.49 1.56 12.87
CA ARG A 596 -31.81 1.04 13.20
C ARG A 596 -32.18 1.47 14.61
N GLY A 597 -32.91 2.59 14.70
CA GLY A 597 -33.29 3.25 15.94
C GLY A 597 -33.83 2.32 17.03
N GLY A 598 -33.18 2.38 18.18
CA GLY A 598 -33.67 1.94 19.48
C GLY A 598 -32.98 2.75 20.57
N ASP A 599 -33.52 3.93 20.89
CA ASP A 599 -33.24 4.83 22.02
C ASP A 599 -31.79 5.25 22.37
N ARG A 600 -30.73 4.61 21.86
CA ARG A 600 -29.34 4.96 22.15
C ARG A 600 -28.74 6.04 21.24
N ALA A 601 -29.37 6.31 20.09
CA ALA A 601 -28.90 7.31 19.13
C ALA A 601 -28.96 8.76 19.64
N ARG A 602 -29.65 9.03 20.77
CA ARG A 602 -29.84 10.39 21.31
C ARG A 602 -28.62 10.99 22.02
N ARG A 603 -27.49 10.27 22.12
CA ARG A 603 -26.25 10.77 22.77
C ARG A 603 -25.01 10.75 21.89
N VAL A 604 -25.16 10.61 20.58
CA VAL A 604 -24.03 10.76 19.65
C VAL A 604 -23.86 12.25 19.36
N GLY A 605 -23.00 12.91 20.13
CA GLY A 605 -22.58 14.29 19.83
C GLY A 605 -21.79 14.34 18.52
N GLU A 606 -21.79 15.51 17.85
CA GLU A 606 -20.95 15.78 16.69
C GLU A 606 -19.50 15.29 16.94
N GLY A 607 -19.05 14.30 16.16
CA GLY A 607 -17.70 13.75 16.26
C GLY A 607 -17.54 12.38 16.93
N GLN A 608 -18.62 11.73 17.40
CA GLN A 608 -18.52 10.32 17.80
C GLN A 608 -18.50 9.39 16.57
N THR A 609 -17.43 8.60 16.45
CA THR A 609 -17.30 7.55 15.43
C THR A 609 -18.33 6.45 15.67
N VAL A 610 -19.07 6.05 14.63
CA VAL A 610 -19.82 4.78 14.64
C VAL A 610 -18.76 3.68 14.59
N THR A 611 -18.37 3.14 15.74
CA THR A 611 -17.02 2.57 15.96
C THR A 611 -16.67 1.26 15.24
N SER A 612 -17.46 0.78 14.26
CA SER A 612 -17.05 -0.38 13.46
C SER A 612 -17.83 -0.58 12.15
N CYS A 613 -18.19 0.52 11.45
CA CYS A 613 -18.80 0.41 10.13
C CYS A 613 -17.79 0.65 9.01
N GLU A 614 -17.70 -0.30 8.09
CA GLU A 614 -17.00 -0.16 6.81
C GLU A 614 -18.02 -0.22 5.67
N GLY A 615 -17.74 0.41 4.55
CA GLY A 615 -18.64 0.35 3.40
C GLY A 615 -17.95 0.68 2.09
N PHE A 616 -18.72 0.59 1.01
CA PHE A 616 -18.26 0.94 -0.31
C PHE A 616 -19.37 1.52 -1.18
N LEU A 617 -18.96 2.32 -2.17
CA LEU A 617 -19.78 2.77 -3.29
C LEU A 617 -19.08 2.34 -4.58
N GLY A 618 -19.83 1.79 -5.51
CA GLY A 618 -19.41 1.45 -6.85
C GLY A 618 -20.39 2.06 -7.85
N LEU A 619 -19.86 2.64 -8.91
CA LEU A 619 -20.63 3.20 -10.02
C LEU A 619 -20.11 2.62 -11.32
N ARG A 620 -21.01 2.06 -12.12
CA ARG A 620 -20.70 1.59 -13.46
C ARG A 620 -21.68 2.20 -14.44
N LYS A 621 -21.19 2.95 -15.43
CA LYS A 621 -22.02 3.39 -16.56
C LYS A 621 -22.30 2.19 -17.47
N LEU A 622 -23.53 2.09 -17.98
CA LEU A 622 -24.00 0.97 -18.81
C LEU A 622 -24.19 1.36 -20.27
#